data_AF-A0A2T4LNV4-F1
#
_entry.id   AF-A0A2T4LNV4-F1
#
_cell.length_a   1.000
_cell.length_b   1.000
_cell.length_c   1.000
_cell.angle_alpha   90.00
_cell.angle_beta   90.00
_cell.angle_gamma   90.00
#
_symmetry.space_group_name_H-M   'P 1'
#
loop_
_entity.id
_entity.type
_entity.pdbx_description
1 polymer ?
#
loop_
_entity_poly.entity_id
_entity_poly.type
_entity_poly.pdbx_seq_one_letter_code
_entity_poly.pdbx_strand_id
1 'polypeptide(L)'
;CYGMQLTTKLLGGKVERANEREYGKAVINAKTDELFFGLPEEQNVWMSHSDKVIEIPEGFEVIADSPSTNYAAIEDKARRIYGVQFHPEVRHTEFGNDLLRNFVRRVCECTGEWSMENFIEIEIDKIREQVGDRRVLCAMSGGVDSSVVAVLLHKAIGDQLTCIFVDHGLLRKGEGDMVME
;
A
#
# COMPACT_ATOMS: atom_id res chain seq x y z
N CYS A 1 -0.41 2.98 13.11
CA CYS A 1 -1.10 2.52 14.34
C CYS A 1 -0.26 1.52 15.16
N TYR A 2 -0.57 0.22 15.12
CA TYR A 2 0.10 -0.78 15.98
C TYR A 2 1.62 -0.83 15.80
N GLY A 3 2.11 -0.67 14.56
CA GLY A 3 3.55 -0.59 14.28
C GLY A 3 4.26 0.50 15.09
N MET A 4 3.69 1.71 15.17
CA MET A 4 4.23 2.80 15.99
C MET A 4 4.26 2.45 17.49
N GLN A 5 3.19 1.82 17.99
CA GLN A 5 3.08 1.42 19.40
C GLN A 5 4.09 0.32 19.75
N LEU A 6 4.22 -0.69 18.88
CA LEU A 6 5.18 -1.77 19.04
C LEU A 6 6.61 -1.22 19.00
N THR A 7 6.94 -0.39 18.01
CA THR A 7 8.25 0.27 17.91
C THR A 7 8.55 1.09 19.16
N THR A 8 7.57 1.87 19.64
CA THR A 8 7.71 2.64 20.88
C THR A 8 8.04 1.74 22.06
N LYS A 9 7.28 0.66 22.26
CA LYS A 9 7.47 -0.28 23.36
C LYS A 9 8.81 -1.00 23.29
N LEU A 10 9.24 -1.42 22.09
CA LEU A 10 10.51 -2.14 21.90
C LEU A 10 11.73 -1.24 22.11
N LEU A 11 11.59 0.07 21.91
CA LEU A 11 12.68 1.04 22.02
C LEU A 11 12.71 1.78 23.37
N GLY A 12 11.89 1.36 24.33
CA GLY A 12 11.92 1.87 25.71
C GLY A 12 10.92 3.00 26.02
N GLY A 13 10.05 3.35 25.08
CA GLY A 13 8.89 4.22 25.35
C GLY A 13 7.75 3.48 26.05
N LYS A 14 6.66 4.20 26.34
CA LYS A 14 5.48 3.66 27.04
C LYS A 14 4.21 3.78 26.20
N VAL A 15 3.42 2.72 26.23
CA VAL A 15 2.11 2.61 25.57
C VAL A 15 1.09 2.20 26.62
N GLU A 16 -0.03 2.89 26.65
CA GLU A 16 -1.14 2.60 27.55
C GLU A 16 -2.44 2.44 26.78
N ARG A 17 -3.39 1.75 27.41
CA ARG A 17 -4.75 1.65 26.90
C ARG A 17 -5.42 3.01 27.01
N ALA A 18 -5.97 3.51 25.91
CA ALA A 18 -6.73 4.75 25.91
C ALA A 18 -8.08 4.54 26.61
N ASN A 19 -8.45 5.45 27.50
CA ASN A 19 -9.75 5.44 28.19
C ASN A 19 -10.91 5.67 27.20
N GLU A 20 -10.68 6.51 26.20
CA GLU A 20 -11.58 6.76 25.08
C GLU A 20 -10.96 6.15 23.83
N ARG A 21 -11.70 5.25 23.16
CA ARG A 21 -11.25 4.68 21.90
C ARG A 21 -11.58 5.65 20.77
N GLU A 22 -10.55 6.12 20.08
CA GLU A 22 -10.74 6.99 18.92
C GLU A 22 -10.80 6.12 17.67
N TYR A 23 -12.02 6.00 17.15
CA TYR A 23 -12.31 5.38 15.87
C TYR A 23 -13.01 6.40 15.00
N GLY A 24 -12.29 6.94 14.02
CA GLY A 24 -12.90 7.87 13.08
C GLY A 24 -11.97 8.96 12.60
N LYS A 25 -12.60 10.00 12.05
CA LYS A 25 -11.92 11.20 11.59
C LYS A 25 -11.41 11.99 12.77
N ALA A 26 -10.14 12.37 12.71
CA ALA A 26 -9.50 13.27 13.65
C ALA A 26 -8.75 14.34 12.87
N VAL A 27 -8.58 15.50 13.50
CA VAL A 27 -7.70 16.56 12.99
C VAL A 27 -6.37 16.44 13.70
N ILE A 28 -5.28 16.43 12.93
CA ILE A 28 -3.92 16.52 13.47
C ILE A 28 -3.29 17.85 13.11
N ASN A 29 -2.33 18.28 13.92
CA ASN A 29 -1.38 19.35 13.62
C ASN A 29 -0.02 18.71 13.34
N ALA A 30 0.45 18.80 12.10
CA ALA A 30 1.70 18.22 11.64
C ALA A 30 2.77 19.31 11.47
N LYS A 31 3.98 19.02 11.95
CA LYS A 31 5.15 19.86 11.72
C LYS A 31 5.59 19.73 10.27
N THR A 32 6.20 20.80 9.74
CA THR A 32 6.88 20.72 8.45
C THR A 32 8.17 19.91 8.58
N ASP A 33 8.17 18.68 8.06
CA ASP A 33 9.34 17.78 8.00
C ASP A 33 9.42 17.05 6.64
N GLU A 34 10.25 16.00 6.54
CA GLU A 34 10.36 15.20 5.32
C GLU A 34 9.12 14.35 5.02
N LEU A 35 8.44 13.84 6.05
CA LEU A 35 7.27 12.99 5.94
C LEU A 35 6.02 13.78 5.53
N PHE A 36 5.85 14.97 6.11
CA PHE A 36 4.76 15.92 5.86
C PHE A 36 5.13 17.01 4.85
N PHE A 37 6.22 16.83 4.09
CA PHE A 37 6.68 17.80 3.11
C PHE A 37 5.57 18.22 2.13
N GLY A 38 5.30 19.52 2.05
CA GLY A 38 4.30 20.09 1.14
C GLY A 38 2.85 19.80 1.51
N LEU A 39 2.60 19.22 2.70
CA LEU A 39 1.26 18.97 3.21
C LEU A 39 0.83 20.10 4.18
N PRO A 40 -0.47 20.38 4.33
CA PRO A 40 -0.96 21.31 5.33
C PRO A 40 -0.59 20.88 6.76
N GLU A 41 -0.34 21.87 7.62
CA GLU A 41 -0.12 21.65 9.05
C GLU A 41 -1.36 21.02 9.70
N GLU A 42 -2.53 21.62 9.52
CA GLU A 42 -3.80 21.04 9.96
C GLU A 42 -4.38 20.12 8.86
N GLN A 43 -4.62 18.84 9.18
CA GLN A 43 -5.20 17.90 8.21
C GLN A 43 -6.06 16.81 8.83
N ASN A 44 -7.01 16.30 8.05
CA ASN A 44 -7.91 15.23 8.46
C ASN A 44 -7.26 13.86 8.24
N VAL A 45 -7.26 13.04 9.30
CA VAL A 45 -6.73 11.67 9.28
C VAL A 45 -7.73 10.68 9.86
N TRP A 46 -7.52 9.40 9.56
CA TRP A 46 -8.31 8.31 10.13
C TRP A 46 -7.59 7.62 11.29
N MET A 47 -8.04 7.91 12.52
CA MET A 47 -7.59 7.25 13.74
C MET A 47 -8.37 5.96 13.96
N SER A 48 -7.67 4.89 14.35
CA SER A 48 -8.29 3.62 14.71
C SER A 48 -7.40 2.88 15.72
N HIS A 49 -7.46 3.32 16.98
CA HIS A 49 -6.63 2.71 18.02
C HIS A 49 -7.32 2.68 19.39
N SER A 50 -7.08 1.59 20.13
CA SER A 50 -7.50 1.43 21.53
C SER A 50 -6.39 1.76 22.52
N ASP A 51 -5.14 1.81 22.05
CA ASP A 51 -3.95 2.12 22.84
C ASP A 51 -3.31 3.39 22.27
N LYS A 52 -2.56 4.11 23.08
CA LYS A 52 -1.80 5.28 22.65
C LYS A 52 -0.42 5.30 23.30
N VAL A 53 0.53 5.89 22.59
CA VAL A 53 1.83 6.24 23.15
C VAL A 53 1.61 7.32 24.22
N ILE A 54 2.27 7.18 25.37
CA ILE A 54 2.27 8.20 26.43
C ILE A 54 3.69 8.71 26.74
N GLU A 55 4.72 7.99 26.29
CA GLU A 55 6.11 8.38 26.39
C GLU A 55 6.83 7.85 25.15
N ILE A 56 7.45 8.74 24.38
CA ILE A 56 8.21 8.36 23.18
C ILE A 56 9.61 7.86 23.60
N PRO A 57 10.23 6.98 22.80
CA PRO A 57 11.58 6.50 23.11
C PRO A 57 12.63 7.61 22.97
N GLU A 58 13.78 7.44 23.62
CA GLU A 58 14.92 8.35 23.44
C GLU A 58 15.33 8.44 21.96
N GLY A 59 15.65 9.65 21.51
CA GLY A 59 16.02 9.96 20.13
C GLY A 59 14.83 10.23 19.20
N PHE A 60 13.58 9.97 19.64
CA PHE A 60 12.40 10.35 18.87
C PHE A 60 11.98 11.79 19.11
N GLU A 61 11.45 12.41 18.07
CA GLU A 61 10.78 13.70 18.08
C GLU A 61 9.30 13.53 17.70
N VAL A 62 8.45 14.41 18.25
CA VAL A 62 7.04 14.48 17.85
C VAL A 62 6.91 15.34 16.60
N ILE A 63 6.27 14.81 15.58
CA ILE A 63 6.05 15.48 14.29
C ILE A 63 4.58 15.67 13.93
N ALA A 64 3.66 15.07 14.69
CA ALA A 64 2.27 15.51 14.69
C ALA A 64 1.58 15.22 16.04
N ASP A 65 0.61 16.05 16.38
CA ASP A 65 -0.27 15.91 17.54
C ASP A 65 -1.75 16.04 17.14
N SER A 66 -2.64 15.70 18.06
CA SER A 66 -4.09 15.94 17.98
C SER A 66 -4.64 16.28 19.37
N PRO A 67 -5.88 16.77 19.48
CA PRO A 67 -6.53 16.98 20.78
C PRO A 67 -6.59 15.73 21.68
N SER A 68 -6.56 14.53 21.10
CA SER A 68 -6.67 13.24 21.80
C SER A 68 -5.33 12.59 22.14
N THR A 69 -4.26 12.94 21.40
CA THR A 69 -2.91 12.39 21.58
C THR A 69 -1.82 13.39 21.22
N ASN A 70 -0.86 13.55 22.12
CA ASN A 70 0.36 14.35 21.87
C ASN A 70 1.32 13.68 20.89
N TYR A 71 1.06 12.42 20.49
CA TYR A 71 1.96 11.60 19.70
C TYR A 71 1.18 11.01 18.51
N ALA A 72 0.61 11.87 17.67
CA ALA A 72 -0.09 11.45 16.46
C ALA A 72 0.90 10.96 15.38
N ALA A 73 2.09 11.56 15.33
CA ALA A 73 3.22 11.04 14.57
C ALA A 73 4.55 11.34 15.28
N ILE A 74 5.50 10.41 15.18
CA ILE A 74 6.84 10.50 15.76
C ILE A 74 7.89 10.09 14.73
N GLU A 75 9.09 10.64 14.83
CA GLU A 75 10.23 10.26 14.00
C GLU A 75 11.51 10.12 14.81
N ASP A 76 12.42 9.28 14.35
CA ASP A 76 13.83 9.33 14.68
C ASP A 76 14.60 9.39 13.35
N LYS A 77 15.16 10.57 13.04
CA LYS A 77 15.89 10.81 11.79
C LYS A 77 17.21 10.04 11.71
N ALA A 78 17.90 9.86 12.84
CA ALA A 78 19.18 9.16 12.88
C ALA A 78 19.02 7.69 12.51
N ARG A 79 17.93 7.06 12.98
CA ARG A 79 17.58 5.66 12.68
C ARG A 79 16.63 5.52 11.48
N ARG A 80 16.14 6.62 10.91
CA ARG A 80 15.11 6.68 9.85
C ARG A 80 13.85 5.87 10.22
N ILE A 81 13.39 6.01 11.47
CA ILE A 81 12.18 5.32 11.96
C ILE A 81 11.05 6.33 12.07
N TYR A 82 9.92 6.02 11.45
CA TYR A 82 8.73 6.87 11.43
C TYR A 82 7.54 6.09 11.96
N GLY A 83 6.74 6.73 12.82
CA GLY A 83 5.54 6.16 13.40
C GLY A 83 4.38 7.12 13.22
N VAL A 84 3.26 6.62 12.73
CA VAL A 84 1.98 7.35 12.70
C VAL A 84 0.93 6.57 13.48
N GLN A 85 0.07 7.29 14.21
CA GLN A 85 -1.00 6.72 15.03
C GLN A 85 -2.34 6.62 14.27
N PHE A 86 -2.39 7.15 13.04
CA PHE A 86 -3.47 7.05 12.07
C PHE A 86 -3.12 6.11 10.91
N HIS A 87 -4.08 5.93 9.99
CA HIS A 87 -3.96 5.10 8.79
C HIS A 87 -3.79 5.96 7.52
N PRO A 88 -2.56 6.19 7.02
CA PRO A 88 -2.36 6.95 5.78
C PRO A 88 -2.80 6.19 4.52
N GLU A 89 -3.01 4.88 4.60
CA GLU A 89 -3.41 4.02 3.48
C GLU A 89 -4.91 4.10 3.14
N VAL A 90 -5.73 4.65 4.03
CA VAL A 90 -7.18 4.73 3.81
C VAL A 90 -7.59 6.07 3.23
N ARG A 91 -8.62 6.07 2.37
CA ARG A 91 -9.17 7.28 1.72
C ARG A 91 -9.68 8.36 2.67
N HIS A 92 -9.95 8.00 3.92
CA HIS A 92 -10.41 8.95 4.93
C HIS A 92 -9.30 9.85 5.47
N THR A 93 -8.03 9.51 5.20
CA THR A 93 -6.88 10.36 5.47
C THR A 93 -6.59 11.20 4.21
N GLU A 94 -6.85 12.49 4.29
CA GLU A 94 -6.96 13.40 3.14
C GLU A 94 -5.68 13.41 2.28
N PHE A 95 -4.52 13.48 2.94
CA PHE A 95 -3.20 13.51 2.29
C PHE A 95 -2.41 12.20 2.49
N GLY A 96 -3.10 11.10 2.77
CA GLY A 96 -2.46 9.83 3.14
C GLY A 96 -1.53 9.27 2.05
N ASN A 97 -1.96 9.34 0.78
CA ASN A 97 -1.14 8.95 -0.37
C ASN A 97 0.11 9.81 -0.52
N ASP A 98 0.01 11.11 -0.24
CA ASP A 98 1.14 12.03 -0.35
C ASP A 98 2.13 11.84 0.79
N LEU A 99 1.64 11.53 1.99
CA LEU A 99 2.49 11.11 3.12
C LEU A 99 3.26 9.82 2.80
N LEU A 100 2.58 8.79 2.26
CA LEU A 100 3.23 7.56 1.83
C LEU A 100 4.23 7.81 0.69
N ARG A 101 3.91 8.71 -0.25
CA ARG A 101 4.82 9.14 -1.31
C ARG A 101 6.05 9.82 -0.72
N ASN A 102 5.89 10.75 0.22
CA ASN A 102 6.99 11.40 0.90
C ASN A 102 7.89 10.40 1.63
N PHE A 103 7.30 9.43 2.34
CA PHE A 103 8.07 8.35 2.96
C PHE A 103 8.90 7.58 1.92
N VAL A 104 8.28 7.11 0.83
CA VAL A 104 8.98 6.32 -0.20
C VAL A 104 10.03 7.14 -0.95
N ARG A 105 9.73 8.40 -1.28
CA ARG A 105 10.56 9.22 -2.19
C ARG A 105 11.59 10.09 -1.49
N ARG A 106 11.27 10.61 -0.31
CA ARG A 106 12.13 11.52 0.45
C ARG A 106 12.84 10.78 1.56
N VAL A 107 12.08 10.05 2.38
CA VAL A 107 12.65 9.34 3.53
C VAL A 107 13.41 8.09 3.11
N CYS A 108 12.95 7.32 2.12
CA CYS A 108 13.62 6.11 1.61
C CYS A 108 14.41 6.35 0.33
N GLU A 109 14.30 7.54 -0.27
CA GLU A 109 15.02 7.95 -1.49
C GLU A 109 14.78 7.01 -2.70
N CYS A 110 13.64 6.32 -2.75
CA CYS A 110 13.35 5.40 -3.84
C CYS A 110 13.05 6.17 -5.15
N THR A 111 13.78 5.82 -6.21
CA THR A 111 13.66 6.37 -7.58
C THR A 111 12.40 5.95 -8.29
N GLY A 112 11.76 4.87 -7.82
CA GLY A 112 10.45 4.37 -8.27
C GLY A 112 10.44 3.97 -9.74
N GLU A 113 11.32 3.03 -10.04
CA GLU A 113 11.49 2.39 -11.33
C GLU A 113 10.38 1.38 -11.65
N TRP A 114 9.46 1.14 -10.71
CA TRP A 114 8.31 0.28 -10.93
C TRP A 114 7.24 1.00 -11.76
N SER A 115 7.10 0.61 -13.02
CA SER A 115 6.01 0.98 -13.90
C SER A 115 5.36 -0.26 -14.51
N MET A 116 4.14 -0.12 -15.04
CA MET A 116 3.46 -1.23 -15.70
C MET A 116 4.19 -1.65 -16.98
N GLU A 117 4.84 -0.72 -17.67
CA GLU A 117 5.65 -0.99 -18.85
C GLU A 117 6.85 -1.87 -18.50
N ASN A 118 7.63 -1.46 -17.49
CA ASN A 118 8.79 -2.23 -17.01
C ASN A 118 8.36 -3.61 -16.49
N PHE A 119 7.23 -3.67 -15.78
CA PHE A 119 6.69 -4.94 -15.29
C PHE A 119 6.36 -5.91 -16.43
N ILE A 120 5.69 -5.45 -17.49
CA ILE A 120 5.33 -6.30 -18.63
C ILE A 120 6.57 -6.90 -19.28
N GLU A 121 7.62 -6.10 -19.49
CA GLU A 121 8.88 -6.58 -20.09
C GLU A 121 9.55 -7.65 -19.20
N ILE A 122 9.69 -7.36 -17.91
CA ILE A 122 10.28 -8.29 -16.93
C ILE A 122 9.52 -9.61 -16.89
N GLU A 123 8.18 -9.57 -16.86
CA GLU A 123 7.38 -10.79 -16.78
C GLU A 123 7.36 -11.57 -18.10
N ILE A 124 7.40 -10.90 -19.26
CA ILE A 124 7.54 -11.58 -20.56
C ILE A 124 8.83 -12.41 -20.59
N ASP A 125 9.95 -11.84 -20.15
CA ASP A 125 11.24 -12.53 -20.16
C ASP A 125 11.26 -13.70 -19.17
N LYS A 126 10.70 -13.51 -17.96
CA LYS A 126 10.53 -14.61 -16.99
C LYS A 126 9.67 -15.73 -17.54
N ILE A 127 8.56 -15.41 -18.21
CA ILE A 127 7.68 -16.42 -18.82
C ILE A 127 8.44 -17.19 -19.90
N ARG A 128 9.19 -16.52 -20.78
CA ARG A 128 9.99 -17.17 -21.83
C ARG A 128 11.05 -18.10 -21.25
N GLU A 129 11.81 -17.64 -20.26
CA GLU A 129 12.82 -18.43 -19.58
C GLU A 129 12.19 -19.65 -18.89
N GLN A 130 11.11 -19.43 -18.15
CA GLN A 130 10.45 -20.50 -17.41
C GLN A 130 9.78 -21.51 -18.34
N VAL A 131 9.12 -21.09 -19.41
CA VAL A 131 8.36 -21.99 -20.29
C VAL A 131 9.29 -22.75 -21.24
N GLY A 132 10.29 -22.08 -21.83
CA GLY A 132 11.15 -22.64 -22.86
C GLY A 132 10.34 -23.04 -24.10
N ASP A 133 10.46 -24.29 -24.52
CA ASP A 133 9.78 -24.88 -25.69
C ASP A 133 8.45 -25.59 -25.35
N ARG A 134 8.05 -25.57 -24.08
CA ARG A 134 6.85 -26.27 -23.61
C ARG A 134 5.57 -25.54 -24.00
N ARG A 135 4.45 -26.26 -24.03
CA ARG A 135 3.12 -25.67 -24.22
C ARG A 135 2.49 -25.30 -22.89
N VAL A 136 1.71 -24.22 -22.89
CA VAL A 136 0.99 -23.69 -21.72
C VAL A 136 -0.51 -23.74 -21.97
N LEU A 137 -1.24 -24.24 -20.99
CA LEU A 137 -2.70 -24.24 -20.98
C LEU A 137 -3.20 -23.15 -20.03
N CYS A 138 -4.08 -22.27 -20.50
CA CYS A 138 -4.68 -21.21 -19.69
C CYS A 138 -6.20 -21.38 -19.64
N ALA A 139 -6.76 -21.49 -18.44
CA ALA A 139 -8.21 -21.44 -18.25
C ALA A 139 -8.65 -19.96 -18.27
N MET A 140 -9.46 -19.60 -19.24
CA MET A 140 -10.00 -18.26 -19.42
C MET A 140 -11.43 -18.23 -18.90
N SER A 141 -11.74 -17.29 -18.01
CA SER A 141 -13.10 -17.13 -17.45
C SER A 141 -13.86 -15.93 -18.02
N GLY A 142 -13.17 -15.03 -18.72
CA GLY A 142 -13.68 -13.71 -19.11
C GLY A 142 -13.44 -12.63 -18.04
N GLY A 143 -13.00 -13.01 -16.83
CA GLY A 143 -12.58 -12.07 -15.81
C GLY A 143 -11.22 -11.42 -16.13
N VAL A 144 -11.04 -10.18 -15.66
CA VAL A 144 -9.86 -9.34 -15.94
C VAL A 144 -8.55 -10.08 -15.66
N ASP A 145 -8.45 -10.80 -14.54
CA ASP A 145 -7.22 -11.51 -14.17
C ASP A 145 -6.83 -12.56 -15.22
N SER A 146 -7.78 -13.43 -15.60
CA SER A 146 -7.54 -14.48 -16.59
C SER A 146 -7.24 -13.92 -17.98
N SER A 147 -7.90 -12.81 -18.35
CA SER A 147 -7.68 -12.15 -19.64
C SER A 147 -6.31 -11.46 -19.70
N VAL A 148 -5.89 -10.79 -18.63
CA VAL A 148 -4.55 -10.18 -18.54
C VAL A 148 -3.47 -11.26 -18.60
N VAL A 149 -3.64 -12.38 -17.88
CA VAL A 149 -2.72 -13.52 -17.94
C VAL A 149 -2.64 -14.10 -19.34
N ALA A 150 -3.79 -14.34 -20.00
CA ALA A 150 -3.83 -14.87 -21.37
C ALA A 150 -3.10 -13.95 -22.36
N VAL A 151 -3.32 -12.63 -22.28
CA VAL A 151 -2.65 -11.65 -23.13
C VAL A 151 -1.15 -11.61 -22.86
N LEU A 152 -0.73 -11.63 -21.60
CA LEU A 152 0.69 -11.60 -21.24
C LEU A 152 1.42 -12.88 -21.70
N LEU A 153 0.83 -14.05 -21.48
CA LEU A 153 1.33 -15.32 -21.98
C LEU A 153 1.40 -15.31 -23.51
N HIS A 154 0.36 -14.86 -24.21
CA HIS A 154 0.36 -14.81 -25.66
C HIS A 154 1.48 -13.90 -26.20
N LYS A 155 1.70 -12.73 -25.58
CA LYS A 155 2.83 -11.85 -25.92
C LYS A 155 4.18 -12.50 -25.70
N ALA A 156 4.31 -13.34 -24.67
CA ALA A 156 5.57 -13.98 -24.32
C ALA A 156 5.90 -15.18 -25.21
N ILE A 157 4.94 -16.08 -25.44
CA ILE A 157 5.14 -17.43 -25.99
C ILE A 157 4.22 -17.79 -27.17
N GLY A 158 3.38 -16.86 -27.65
CA GLY A 158 2.59 -17.02 -28.87
C GLY A 158 1.80 -18.32 -28.96
N ASP A 159 2.07 -19.11 -29.99
CA ASP A 159 1.38 -20.36 -30.33
C ASP A 159 1.62 -21.51 -29.33
N GLN A 160 2.52 -21.34 -28.36
CA GLN A 160 2.69 -22.30 -27.26
C GLN A 160 1.51 -22.23 -26.27
N LEU A 161 0.73 -21.15 -26.28
CA LEU A 161 -0.43 -20.95 -25.43
C LEU A 161 -1.68 -21.57 -26.05
N THR A 162 -2.43 -22.33 -25.25
CA THR A 162 -3.79 -22.76 -25.56
C THR A 162 -4.73 -22.28 -24.46
N CYS A 163 -5.67 -21.39 -24.81
CA CYS A 163 -6.71 -20.94 -23.89
C CYS A 163 -7.93 -21.83 -23.99
N ILE A 164 -8.51 -22.20 -22.84
CA ILE A 164 -9.79 -22.89 -22.74
C ILE A 164 -10.77 -21.96 -22.06
N PHE A 165 -11.84 -21.63 -22.76
CA PHE A 165 -13.01 -20.96 -22.21
C PHE A 165 -14.14 -21.97 -22.05
N VAL A 166 -14.79 -21.99 -20.89
CA VAL A 166 -15.90 -22.90 -20.59
C VAL A 166 -17.15 -22.08 -20.28
N ASP A 167 -18.09 -22.08 -21.22
CA ASP A 167 -19.44 -21.57 -20.95
C ASP A 167 -20.22 -22.64 -20.16
N HIS A 168 -20.39 -22.38 -18.86
CA HIS A 168 -21.15 -23.22 -17.95
C HIS A 168 -22.66 -22.88 -17.94
N GLY A 169 -23.13 -22.01 -18.82
CA GLY A 169 -24.54 -21.61 -18.95
C GLY A 169 -25.05 -20.63 -17.91
N LEU A 170 -24.16 -20.03 -17.11
CA LEU A 170 -24.51 -19.04 -16.06
C LEU A 170 -23.76 -17.71 -16.24
N LEU A 171 -23.26 -17.45 -17.45
CA LEU A 171 -22.60 -16.19 -17.78
C LEU A 171 -23.64 -15.06 -17.96
N ARG A 172 -23.16 -13.81 -17.90
CA ARG A 172 -24.00 -12.66 -18.26
C ARG A 172 -24.38 -12.71 -19.74
N LYS A 173 -25.49 -12.07 -20.08
CA LYS A 173 -25.99 -12.01 -21.47
C LYS A 173 -24.89 -11.47 -22.41
N GLY A 174 -24.50 -12.29 -23.40
CA GLY A 174 -23.50 -11.95 -24.42
C GLY A 174 -22.04 -11.99 -23.96
N GLU A 175 -21.77 -12.41 -22.71
CA GLU A 175 -20.41 -12.44 -22.16
C GLU A 175 -19.51 -13.47 -22.83
N GLY A 176 -20.05 -14.64 -23.17
CA GLY A 176 -19.30 -15.66 -23.92
C GLY A 176 -18.83 -15.17 -25.28
N ASP A 177 -19.71 -14.51 -26.04
CA ASP A 177 -19.38 -13.97 -27.37
C ASP A 177 -18.30 -12.89 -27.27
N MET A 178 -18.43 -11.95 -26.32
CA MET A 178 -17.43 -10.88 -26.10
C MET A 178 -16.05 -11.39 -25.68
N VAL A 179 -15.96 -12.56 -25.04
CA VAL A 179 -14.68 -13.17 -24.63
C VAL A 179 -13.99 -13.88 -25.81
N MET A 180 -14.76 -14.32 -26.79
CA MET A 180 -14.27 -15.06 -27.96
C MET A 180 -13.90 -14.14 -29.14
N GLU A 181 -14.44 -12.92 -29.18
CA GLU A 181 -14.06 -11.83 -30.10
C GLU A 181 -12.70 -11.21 -29.75
#